data_AF-A0A367LYB0-F1
#
_entry.id   AF-A0A367LYB0-F1
#
_cell.length_a   1.000
_cell.length_b   1.000
_cell.length_c   1.000
_cell.angle_alpha   90.00
_cell.angle_beta   90.00
_cell.angle_gamma   90.00
#
_symmetry.space_group_name_H-M   'P 1'
#
loop_
_entity.id
_entity.type
_entity.pdbx_description
1 polymer ?
#
loop_
_entity_poly.entity_id
_entity_poly.type
_entity_poly.pdbx_seq_one_letter_code
_entity_poly.pdbx_strand_id
1 'polypeptide(L)'
;GRPTDPVPTGIIYPDYPGPVVPIDPPTEPEILETYMIGNTVTLVVLPSRTPLDATSIRIGLDIDSFAWSFSADLFGRTSLDLAAPDANGPKTVELEINGWTWRFLVERYSGSGKHPSERYTISGASRTQLLDAPYAPKRSAVNTAPLNARQVVDDQ
;
A
#
# COMPACT_ATOMS: atom_id res chain seq x y z
N GLY A 1 23.01 -40.45 12.75
CA GLY A 1 22.49 -39.85 14.00
C GLY A 1 21.59 -40.86 14.68
N ARG A 2 21.56 -40.90 16.01
CA ARG A 2 20.62 -41.76 16.75
C ARG A 2 19.18 -41.28 16.50
N PRO A 3 18.19 -42.17 16.25
CA PRO A 3 16.79 -41.80 16.23
C PRO A 3 16.39 -41.24 17.61
N THR A 4 15.87 -40.02 17.63
CA THR A 4 15.24 -39.42 18.81
C THR A 4 13.79 -39.89 18.86
N ASP A 5 13.58 -41.14 19.25
CA ASP A 5 12.24 -41.54 19.68
C ASP A 5 11.89 -40.80 20.99
N PRO A 6 10.66 -40.31 21.13
CA PRO A 6 10.24 -39.57 22.31
C PRO A 6 10.36 -40.46 23.56
N VAL A 7 11.05 -39.95 24.58
CA VAL A 7 11.14 -40.61 25.89
C VAL A 7 9.78 -40.47 26.58
N PRO A 8 9.09 -41.58 26.93
CA PRO A 8 7.79 -41.49 27.61
C PRO A 8 7.95 -40.78 28.95
N THR A 9 7.23 -39.68 29.16
CA THR A 9 7.35 -38.81 30.35
C THR A 9 6.67 -39.39 31.60
N GLY A 10 6.09 -40.59 31.52
CA GLY A 10 5.34 -41.22 32.61
C GLY A 10 4.04 -40.52 33.00
N ILE A 11 3.66 -39.45 32.27
CA ILE A 11 2.42 -38.72 32.49
C ILE A 11 1.30 -39.49 31.80
N ILE A 12 0.40 -40.08 32.61
CA ILE A 12 -0.85 -40.67 32.11
C ILE A 12 -1.77 -39.52 31.76
N TYR A 13 -2.01 -39.31 30.46
CA TYR A 13 -3.04 -38.40 30.01
C TYR A 13 -4.40 -39.08 30.25
N PRO A 14 -5.32 -38.50 31.03
CA PRO A 14 -6.65 -39.06 31.16
C PRO A 14 -7.30 -39.07 29.76
N ASP A 15 -7.81 -40.24 29.36
CA ASP A 15 -8.58 -40.37 28.13
C ASP A 15 -9.76 -39.39 28.18
N TYR A 16 -9.95 -38.63 27.11
CA TYR A 16 -11.06 -37.69 27.00
C TYR A 16 -12.40 -38.45 27.09
N PRO A 17 -13.22 -38.26 28.14
CA PRO A 17 -14.45 -39.02 28.35
C PRO A 17 -15.67 -38.36 27.68
N GLY A 18 -15.48 -37.21 27.05
CA GLY A 18 -16.54 -36.47 26.38
C GLY A 18 -16.89 -37.07 25.01
N PRO A 19 -18.04 -36.72 24.44
CA PRO A 19 -18.37 -37.10 23.08
C PRO A 19 -17.33 -36.50 22.13
N VAL A 20 -16.68 -37.34 21.32
CA VAL A 20 -15.92 -36.87 20.16
C VAL A 20 -16.95 -36.26 19.22
N VAL A 21 -16.94 -34.94 19.06
CA VAL A 21 -17.73 -34.28 18.03
C VAL A 21 -16.97 -34.45 16.72
N PRO A 22 -17.42 -35.29 15.78
CA PRO A 22 -16.83 -35.31 14.45
C PRO A 22 -17.02 -33.93 13.84
N ILE A 23 -15.92 -33.20 13.67
CA ILE A 23 -15.91 -32.05 12.79
C ILE A 23 -15.89 -32.59 11.37
N ASP A 24 -16.96 -32.36 10.62
CA ASP A 24 -16.94 -32.68 9.20
C ASP A 24 -15.77 -31.91 8.57
N PRO A 25 -14.94 -32.58 7.75
CA PRO A 25 -13.87 -31.89 7.06
C PRO A 25 -14.49 -30.77 6.21
N PRO A 26 -13.87 -29.58 6.15
CA PRO A 26 -14.36 -28.51 5.30
C PRO A 26 -14.45 -29.02 3.86
N THR A 27 -15.54 -28.68 3.16
CA THR A 27 -15.68 -28.97 1.73
C THR A 27 -14.50 -28.35 0.99
N GLU A 28 -13.75 -29.18 0.26
CA GLU A 28 -12.64 -28.72 -0.56
C GLU A 28 -13.19 -27.83 -1.69
N PRO A 29 -12.59 -26.66 -1.96
CA PRO A 29 -13.06 -25.78 -3.02
C PRO A 29 -12.88 -26.46 -4.38
N GLU A 30 -13.81 -26.21 -5.29
CA GLU A 30 -13.67 -26.61 -6.68
C GLU A 30 -12.48 -25.89 -7.33
N ILE A 31 -11.48 -26.65 -7.76
CA ILE A 31 -10.31 -26.12 -8.45
C ILE A 31 -10.68 -25.98 -9.93
N LEU A 32 -10.75 -24.74 -10.42
CA LEU A 32 -11.07 -24.44 -11.81
C LEU A 32 -9.80 -24.49 -12.67
N GLU A 33 -9.95 -24.94 -13.92
CA GLU A 33 -8.85 -24.89 -14.91
C GLU A 33 -8.43 -23.45 -15.25
N THR A 34 -9.32 -22.47 -15.07
CA THR A 34 -9.05 -21.05 -15.34
C THR A 34 -9.75 -20.17 -14.33
N TYR A 35 -8.98 -19.24 -13.73
CA TYR A 35 -9.50 -18.17 -12.90
C TYR A 35 -9.45 -16.86 -13.67
N MET A 36 -10.59 -16.17 -13.80
CA MET A 36 -10.66 -14.80 -14.33
C MET A 36 -10.81 -13.83 -13.16
N ILE A 37 -9.92 -12.86 -13.05
CA ILE A 37 -9.98 -11.83 -12.02
C ILE A 37 -10.29 -10.49 -12.69
N GLY A 38 -11.47 -9.95 -12.39
CA GLY A 38 -11.86 -8.60 -12.81
C GLY A 38 -11.48 -7.57 -11.75
N ASN A 39 -10.42 -6.80 -12.01
CA ASN A 39 -10.04 -5.69 -11.13
C ASN A 39 -10.67 -4.38 -11.61
N THR A 40 -11.21 -3.61 -10.68
CA THR A 40 -11.60 -2.22 -10.94
C THR A 40 -10.53 -1.31 -10.38
N VAL A 41 -9.95 -0.47 -11.26
CA VAL A 41 -8.90 0.49 -10.90
C VAL A 41 -9.31 1.86 -11.39
N THR A 42 -9.35 2.84 -10.48
CA THR A 42 -9.61 4.24 -10.83
C THR A 42 -8.53 5.15 -10.27
N LEU A 43 -8.11 6.13 -11.07
CA LEU A 43 -7.13 7.13 -10.66
C LEU A 43 -7.72 8.51 -10.95
N VAL A 44 -7.86 9.34 -9.91
CA VAL A 44 -8.41 10.69 -10.03
C VAL A 44 -7.49 11.71 -9.38
N VAL A 45 -7.49 12.94 -9.90
CA VAL A 45 -6.81 14.07 -9.25
C VAL A 45 -7.69 14.71 -8.19
N LEU A 46 -7.12 15.13 -7.07
CA LEU A 46 -7.81 15.86 -5.99
C LEU A 46 -7.50 17.36 -6.05
N PRO A 47 -8.45 18.24 -5.65
CA PRO A 47 -9.76 17.91 -5.08
C PRO A 47 -10.87 17.69 -6.12
N SER A 48 -10.65 17.99 -7.40
CA SER A 48 -11.70 17.99 -8.42
C SER A 48 -12.28 16.61 -8.74
N ARG A 49 -11.59 15.53 -8.36
CA ARG A 49 -11.91 14.12 -8.69
C ARG A 49 -11.99 13.87 -10.19
N THR A 50 -11.27 14.64 -11.00
CA THR A 50 -11.21 14.43 -12.45
C THR A 50 -10.43 13.14 -12.74
N PRO A 51 -10.97 12.20 -13.53
CA PRO A 51 -10.26 10.99 -13.92
C PRO A 51 -8.99 11.29 -14.71
N LEU A 52 -7.93 10.52 -14.45
CA LEU A 52 -6.69 10.53 -15.20
C LEU A 52 -6.67 9.32 -16.14
N ASP A 53 -6.33 9.55 -17.41
CA ASP A 53 -6.11 8.47 -18.36
C ASP A 53 -4.70 7.89 -18.13
N ALA A 54 -4.65 6.77 -17.40
CA ALA A 54 -3.43 6.22 -16.85
C ALA A 54 -3.32 4.70 -17.03
N THR A 55 -2.10 4.21 -17.24
CA THR A 55 -1.73 2.78 -17.31
C THR A 55 -0.51 2.50 -16.45
N SER A 56 -0.09 1.24 -16.42
CA SER A 56 1.17 0.84 -15.76
C SER A 56 1.26 1.31 -14.31
N ILE A 57 0.13 1.34 -13.60
CA ILE A 57 0.07 1.82 -12.22
C ILE A 57 0.86 0.84 -11.35
N ARG A 58 1.80 1.39 -10.58
CA ARG A 58 2.60 0.63 -9.61
C ARG A 58 2.54 1.32 -8.27
N ILE A 59 2.29 0.52 -7.24
CA ILE A 59 2.42 0.91 -5.84
C ILE A 59 3.34 -0.10 -5.15
N GLY A 60 4.15 0.37 -4.21
CA GLY A 60 5.08 -0.50 -3.48
C GLY A 60 5.32 0.02 -2.08
N LEU A 61 5.57 -0.90 -1.15
CA LEU A 61 5.99 -0.61 0.21
C LEU A 61 7.01 -1.68 0.62
N ASP A 62 8.19 -1.22 1.02
CA ASP A 62 9.25 -2.08 1.55
C ASP A 62 9.28 -2.01 3.08
N ILE A 63 9.91 -2.99 3.72
CA ILE A 63 10.01 -3.07 5.20
C ILE A 63 10.71 -1.85 5.81
N ASP A 64 11.68 -1.28 5.09
CA ASP A 64 12.43 -0.10 5.50
C ASP A 64 11.79 1.22 5.00
N SER A 65 10.64 1.15 4.32
CA SER A 65 9.93 2.32 3.81
C SER A 65 8.79 2.72 4.74
N PHE A 66 8.76 3.99 5.15
CA PHE A 66 7.66 4.54 5.97
C PHE A 66 6.51 5.11 5.12
N ALA A 67 6.70 5.27 3.81
CA ALA A 67 5.72 5.76 2.85
C ALA A 67 5.63 4.80 1.66
N TRP A 68 4.42 4.66 1.11
CA TRP A 68 4.23 3.93 -0.14
C TRP A 68 4.82 4.72 -1.31
N SER A 69 5.48 4.03 -2.23
CA SER A 69 5.86 4.56 -3.54
C SER A 69 4.72 4.42 -4.55
N PHE A 70 4.67 5.32 -5.52
CA PHE A 70 3.68 5.33 -6.59
C PHE A 70 4.30 5.76 -7.93
N SER A 71 3.85 5.12 -9.00
CA SER A 71 4.06 5.60 -10.37
C SER A 71 2.91 5.19 -11.30
N ALA A 72 2.68 5.97 -12.35
CA ALA A 72 1.72 5.67 -13.41
C ALA A 72 2.13 6.33 -14.73
N ASP A 73 1.74 5.73 -15.84
CA ASP A 73 1.93 6.29 -17.18
C ASP A 73 0.65 6.97 -17.65
N LEU A 74 0.69 8.28 -17.80
CA LEU A 74 -0.39 9.10 -18.32
C LEU A 74 -0.37 9.16 -19.84
N PHE A 75 -1.56 9.11 -20.44
CA PHE A 75 -1.75 9.39 -21.85
C PHE A 75 -2.01 10.87 -22.12
N GLY A 76 -1.20 11.44 -23.00
CA GLY A 76 -1.37 12.78 -23.51
C GLY A 76 -1.13 13.88 -22.48
N ARG A 77 -1.11 15.12 -23.00
CA ARG A 77 -0.79 16.31 -22.21
C ARG A 77 -1.90 16.71 -21.23
N THR A 78 -3.16 16.47 -21.58
CA THR A 78 -4.32 16.82 -20.75
C THR A 78 -4.28 16.17 -19.36
N SER A 79 -4.00 14.85 -19.29
CA SER A 79 -3.87 14.15 -18.01
C SER A 79 -2.66 14.64 -17.22
N LEU A 80 -1.56 14.94 -17.91
CA LEU A 80 -0.36 15.49 -17.27
C LEU A 80 -0.64 16.87 -16.65
N ASP A 81 -1.29 17.78 -17.36
CA ASP A 81 -1.54 19.14 -16.88
C ASP A 81 -2.42 19.15 -15.61
N LEU A 82 -3.24 18.11 -15.41
CA LEU A 82 -4.02 17.92 -14.18
C LEU A 82 -3.15 17.42 -13.02
N ALA A 83 -2.20 16.52 -13.28
CA ALA A 83 -1.46 15.79 -12.24
C ALA A 83 -0.06 16.36 -11.96
N ALA A 84 0.48 17.18 -12.86
CA ALA A 84 1.84 17.71 -12.75
C ALA A 84 1.96 18.67 -11.55
N PRO A 85 3.08 18.60 -10.79
CA PRO A 85 3.41 19.61 -9.79
C PRO A 85 3.43 21.01 -10.40
N ASP A 86 2.96 22.01 -9.64
CA ASP A 86 3.00 23.41 -10.05
C ASP A 86 3.67 24.30 -8.99
N ALA A 87 3.59 25.61 -9.15
CA ALA A 87 4.18 26.58 -8.22
C ALA A 87 3.62 26.46 -6.79
N ASN A 88 2.44 25.85 -6.60
CA ASN A 88 1.85 25.60 -5.28
C ASN A 88 2.28 24.25 -4.69
N GLY A 89 3.13 23.50 -5.40
CA GLY A 89 3.71 22.25 -4.95
C GLY A 89 3.13 21.01 -5.65
N PRO A 90 3.36 19.82 -5.06
CA PRO A 90 2.90 18.55 -5.61
C PRO A 90 1.36 18.46 -5.62
N LYS A 91 0.81 17.83 -6.67
CA LYS A 91 -0.62 17.52 -6.75
C LYS A 91 -0.92 16.24 -6.01
N THR A 92 -2.16 16.09 -5.54
CA THR A 92 -2.60 14.85 -4.90
C THR A 92 -3.47 14.05 -5.87
N VAL A 93 -3.23 12.75 -5.95
CA VAL A 93 -4.07 11.80 -6.67
C VAL A 93 -4.64 10.76 -5.69
N GLU A 94 -5.84 10.28 -5.99
CA GLU A 94 -6.49 9.19 -5.29
C GLU A 94 -6.58 7.99 -6.24
N LEU A 95 -5.99 6.89 -5.80
CA LEU A 95 -6.01 5.60 -6.48
C LEU A 95 -6.98 4.69 -5.73
N GLU A 96 -7.96 4.14 -6.43
CA GLU A 96 -8.85 3.12 -5.91
C GLU A 96 -8.64 1.80 -6.65
N ILE A 97 -8.42 0.70 -5.91
CA ILE A 97 -8.33 -0.65 -6.47
C ILE A 97 -9.28 -1.55 -5.68
N ASN A 98 -10.32 -2.06 -6.33
CA ASN A 98 -11.32 -2.95 -5.72
C ASN A 98 -11.88 -2.40 -4.38
N GLY A 99 -12.15 -1.09 -4.30
CA GLY A 99 -12.67 -0.42 -3.11
C GLY A 99 -11.61 0.00 -2.08
N TRP A 100 -10.34 -0.36 -2.26
CA TRP A 100 -9.24 0.14 -1.42
C TRP A 100 -8.71 1.45 -1.96
N THR A 101 -8.55 2.45 -1.08
CA THR A 101 -8.16 3.80 -1.48
C THR A 101 -6.77 4.17 -0.94
N TRP A 102 -5.92 4.67 -1.84
CA TRP A 102 -4.64 5.29 -1.50
C TRP A 102 -4.61 6.73 -1.97
N ARG A 103 -3.87 7.58 -1.26
CA ARG A 103 -3.61 8.96 -1.67
C ARG A 103 -2.12 9.20 -1.79
N PHE A 104 -1.73 9.69 -2.96
CA PHE A 104 -0.34 9.96 -3.31
C PHE A 104 -0.14 11.42 -3.66
N LEU A 105 1.01 11.96 -3.28
CA LEU A 105 1.52 13.20 -3.80
C LEU A 105 2.30 12.87 -5.07
N VAL A 106 1.98 13.54 -6.18
CA VAL A 106 2.76 13.49 -7.41
C VAL A 106 3.90 14.49 -7.24
N GLU A 107 5.12 13.99 -7.11
CA GLU A 107 6.30 14.80 -6.81
C GLU A 107 7.06 15.18 -8.07
N ARG A 108 7.00 14.32 -9.09
CA ARG A 108 7.74 14.48 -10.33
C ARG A 108 7.03 13.81 -11.49
N TYR A 109 7.38 14.24 -12.68
CA TYR A 109 7.02 13.56 -13.92
C TYR A 109 8.20 13.54 -14.88
N SER A 110 8.15 12.62 -15.84
CA SER A 110 9.07 12.55 -16.96
C SER A 110 8.30 12.22 -18.23
N GLY A 111 8.85 12.52 -19.41
CA GLY A 111 8.21 12.18 -20.67
C GLY A 111 9.21 12.07 -21.81
N SER A 112 8.94 11.14 -22.72
CA SER A 112 9.64 11.05 -24.01
C SER A 112 8.75 11.69 -25.07
N GLY A 113 8.99 12.97 -25.38
CA GLY A 113 8.23 13.69 -26.41
C GLY A 113 8.59 13.20 -27.81
N LYS A 114 7.81 12.25 -28.35
CA LYS A 114 7.71 12.01 -29.79
C LYS A 114 6.22 11.87 -30.15
N HIS A 115 5.68 12.88 -30.83
CA HIS A 115 4.41 12.78 -31.56
C HIS A 115 4.44 11.49 -32.42
N PRO A 116 3.42 10.62 -32.48
CA PRO A 116 2.01 10.68 -32.07
C PRO A 116 1.65 9.85 -30.80
N SER A 117 2.62 9.53 -29.94
CA SER A 117 2.42 8.71 -28.73
C SER A 117 3.04 9.38 -27.51
N GLU A 118 2.52 10.55 -27.14
CA GLU A 118 2.95 11.27 -25.94
C GLU A 118 2.53 10.50 -24.69
N ARG A 119 3.53 9.96 -23.99
CA ARG A 119 3.37 9.26 -22.72
C ARG A 119 4.23 9.95 -21.67
N TYR A 120 3.63 10.17 -20.51
CA TYR A 120 4.28 10.80 -19.37
C TYR A 120 4.22 9.88 -18.17
N THR A 121 5.34 9.64 -17.52
CA THR A 121 5.36 8.87 -16.27
C THR A 121 5.32 9.86 -15.12
N ILE A 122 4.30 9.78 -14.27
CA ILE A 122 4.24 10.48 -12.99
C ILE A 122 4.75 9.57 -11.88
N SER A 123 5.35 10.15 -10.84
CA SER A 123 5.84 9.40 -9.69
C SER A 123 5.74 10.22 -8.41
N GLY A 124 5.64 9.53 -7.28
CA GLY A 124 5.68 10.14 -5.97
C GLY A 124 5.41 9.16 -4.84
N ALA A 125 4.91 9.68 -3.73
CA ALA A 125 4.81 8.93 -2.48
C ALA A 125 3.49 9.20 -1.74
N SER A 126 3.12 8.32 -0.82
CA SER A 126 1.91 8.49 -0.01
C SER A 126 1.99 9.71 0.90
N ARG A 127 0.84 10.14 1.44
CA ARG A 127 0.74 11.28 2.37
C ARG A 127 1.68 11.22 3.57
N THR A 128 2.09 10.04 4.01
CA THR A 128 3.06 9.88 5.11
C THR A 128 4.40 10.56 4.79
N GLN A 129 4.76 10.73 3.51
CA GLN A 129 5.95 11.47 3.08
C GLN A 129 5.98 12.92 3.60
N LEU A 130 4.81 13.51 3.90
CA LEU A 130 4.72 14.85 4.48
C LEU A 130 5.34 14.96 5.88
N LEU A 131 5.62 13.83 6.54
CA LEU A 131 6.27 13.75 7.84
C LEU A 131 7.81 13.74 7.76
N ASP A 132 8.37 13.74 6.55
CA ASP A 132 9.83 13.75 6.33
C ASP A 132 10.26 14.96 5.47
N ALA A 133 11.56 15.20 5.39
CA ALA A 133 12.13 16.16 4.46
C ALA A 133 11.74 15.80 3.00
N PRO A 134 11.51 16.80 2.12
CA PRO A 134 11.63 18.24 2.36
C PRO A 134 10.38 18.89 2.97
N TYR A 135 9.33 18.12 3.27
CA TYR A 135 8.02 18.65 3.64
C TYR A 135 7.90 18.99 5.12
N ALA A 136 8.43 18.14 5.99
CA ALA A 136 8.37 18.36 7.42
C ALA A 136 9.46 19.34 7.89
N PRO A 137 9.09 20.37 8.68
CA PRO A 137 10.08 21.23 9.32
C PRO A 137 10.86 20.45 10.38
N LYS A 138 12.16 20.76 10.53
CA LYS A 138 12.98 20.18 11.59
C LYS A 138 12.52 20.73 12.94
N ARG A 139 12.14 19.83 13.86
CA ARG A 139 11.74 20.14 15.23
C ARG A 139 12.68 19.45 16.22
N SER A 140 12.82 19.99 17.42
CA SER A 140 13.57 19.37 18.52
C SER A 140 12.75 19.51 19.79
N ALA A 141 12.51 18.39 20.46
CA ALA A 141 11.73 18.32 21.69
C ALA A 141 12.44 17.41 22.71
N VAL A 142 12.24 17.69 24.00
CA VAL A 142 12.73 16.85 25.10
C VAL A 142 11.53 16.43 25.94
N ASN A 143 11.30 15.13 26.03
CA ASN A 143 10.23 14.57 26.85
C ASN A 143 10.72 14.43 28.29
N THR A 144 10.14 15.18 29.22
CA THR A 144 10.49 15.16 30.65
C THR A 144 9.64 14.18 31.48
N ALA A 145 8.59 13.62 30.88
CA ALA A 145 7.72 12.60 31.46
C ALA A 145 7.82 11.28 30.68
N PRO A 146 7.56 10.12 31.32
CA PRO A 146 7.50 8.83 30.62
C PRO A 146 6.27 8.80 29.69
N LEU A 147 6.52 8.94 28.39
CA LEU A 147 5.54 8.82 27.31
C LEU A 147 5.79 7.55 26.51
N ASN A 148 4.72 6.93 26.00
CA ASN A 148 4.83 5.85 25.03
C ASN A 148 4.98 6.40 23.59
N ALA A 149 5.38 5.53 22.64
CA ALA A 149 5.65 5.95 21.26
C ALA A 149 4.46 6.64 20.58
N ARG A 150 3.22 6.19 20.84
CA ARG A 150 2.02 6.82 20.28
C ARG A 150 1.83 8.24 20.82
N GLN A 151 1.98 8.43 22.13
CA GLN A 151 1.84 9.73 22.78
C GLN A 151 2.86 10.74 22.26
N VAL A 152 4.08 10.28 21.94
CA VAL A 152 5.10 11.12 21.32
C VAL A 152 4.66 11.59 19.92
N VAL A 153 4.08 10.70 19.11
CA VAL A 153 3.57 11.04 17.76
C VAL A 153 2.40 12.03 17.83
N ASP A 154 1.50 11.88 18.80
CA ASP A 154 0.36 12.79 18.97
C ASP A 154 0.79 14.21 19.42
N ASP A 155 1.98 14.35 20.04
CA ASP A 155 2.55 15.63 20.52
C ASP A 155 3.46 16.33 19.49
N GLN A 156 3.79 15.67 18.37
CA GLN A 156 4.61 16.26 17.29
C GLN A 156 3.82 17.18 16.38
#